data_AF-A0A2P5VQS2-F1
#
_entry.id   AF-A0A2P5VQS2-F1
#
_cell.length_a   1.000
_cell.length_b   1.000
_cell.length_c   1.000
_cell.angle_alpha   90.00
_cell.angle_beta   90.00
_cell.angle_gamma   90.00
#
_symmetry.space_group_name_H-M   'P 1'
#
loop_
_entity.id
_entity.type
_entity.pdbx_description
1 polymer ?
#
loop_
_entity_poly.entity_id
_entity_poly.type
_entity_poly.pdbx_seq_one_letter_code
_entity_poly.pdbx_strand_id
1 'polypeptide(L)'
;METFVLPTLRVAMTKKRQLKRLVIVGSPNDKHDHVHVEPTNFKSMAMVETVKRVGHSAVLHGCTAEDEALVALGRCIGKPMINQSSPRTEIRQNHSSKLNMAESGSRRVPYRGPSTSACSAGESSRQTLPKVMGAETLLKNGEARVQLDPKVPLILGLQPAALIDHVARVDGSLFDQIPGERGGSIPVAVEELEHILSELKRHVLASADDSSPMKTMAGGSVANTIRGLSSGFGVNCGMIGAYGDDEQGQLFACNMNTSGVNVSRLRKKKGPTAQCVCLVDAFGNRTMRPCLATAVKVQGDELTKGDFSGSKWLVMRFGAFNLEVIQAAIRIAKQQGVSVSLDLASFEMVRNFRVPLQQLLESGDIDLCFANEDEATELLRGEGNAHPEAAVEYLSKYCRWAVVTLGSNGCIAKHGEEIVQVPAIGEAKAVDATGAGDLFASGFLYGLVKGLSLEECCKVGSCSGGSVIRSLGGEVTPENWQWMYKQMQRKGLSLPDIRN
;
A
#
# COMPACT_ATOMS: atom_id res chain seq x y z
N MET A 1 -40.31 25.45 -57.20
CA MET A 1 -38.94 25.70 -56.74
C MET A 1 -38.07 24.61 -57.33
N GLU A 2 -37.05 25.00 -58.10
CA GLU A 2 -36.14 24.10 -58.82
C GLU A 2 -34.84 23.94 -57.99
N THR A 3 -34.23 22.77 -57.76
CA THR A 3 -33.55 21.72 -58.58
C THR A 3 -32.02 21.92 -58.77
N PHE A 4 -31.23 20.90 -58.37
CA PHE A 4 -29.77 20.69 -58.59
C PHE A 4 -28.80 21.68 -57.88
N VAL A 5 -27.48 21.40 -57.70
CA VAL A 5 -26.57 20.35 -58.23
C VAL A 5 -25.64 19.77 -57.12
N LEU A 6 -25.08 18.57 -57.33
CA LEU A 6 -23.91 18.02 -56.58
C LEU A 6 -22.58 18.64 -57.04
N PRO A 7 -21.46 18.40 -56.32
CA PRO A 7 -20.49 17.43 -56.87
C PRO A 7 -19.81 16.49 -55.85
N THR A 8 -19.48 15.29 -56.30
CA THR A 8 -18.68 14.28 -55.59
C THR A 8 -17.18 14.55 -55.73
N LEU A 9 -16.36 14.30 -54.70
CA LEU A 9 -14.90 14.26 -54.84
C LEU A 9 -14.28 12.96 -54.26
N ARG A 10 -13.47 12.28 -55.06
CA ARG A 10 -12.58 11.18 -54.64
C ARG A 10 -11.15 11.71 -54.53
N VAL A 11 -10.44 11.42 -53.43
CA VAL A 11 -8.97 11.49 -53.38
C VAL A 11 -8.42 10.24 -52.67
N ALA A 12 -7.27 9.75 -53.13
CA ALA A 12 -6.76 8.41 -52.85
C ALA A 12 -6.12 8.21 -51.47
N MET A 13 -6.24 6.99 -50.91
CA MET A 13 -5.30 6.48 -49.92
C MET A 13 -3.96 6.15 -50.57
N THR A 14 -2.97 7.05 -50.50
CA THR A 14 -1.59 6.74 -50.91
C THR A 14 -0.77 6.20 -49.73
N LYS A 15 -0.58 4.88 -49.67
CA LYS A 15 0.42 4.25 -48.79
C LYS A 15 1.84 4.72 -49.18
N LYS A 16 2.43 5.66 -48.43
CA LYS A 16 3.88 5.91 -48.47
C LYS A 16 4.58 5.17 -47.33
N ARG A 17 5.24 4.05 -47.66
CA ARG A 17 6.31 3.50 -46.83
C ARG A 17 7.42 4.54 -46.72
N GLN A 18 7.84 4.89 -45.51
CA GLN A 18 9.20 5.39 -45.28
C GLN A 18 9.99 4.31 -44.56
N LEU A 19 11.01 3.76 -45.23
CA LEU A 19 12.04 3.00 -44.54
C LEU A 19 12.97 4.01 -43.87
N LYS A 20 13.03 4.02 -42.53
CA LYS A 20 14.21 4.52 -41.83
C LYS A 20 15.21 3.37 -41.73
N ARG A 21 16.45 3.63 -42.18
CA ARG A 21 17.54 2.65 -42.15
C ARG A 21 17.94 2.36 -40.71
N LEU A 22 18.00 1.09 -40.33
CA LEU A 22 18.76 0.69 -39.15
C LEU A 22 20.26 0.75 -39.53
N VAL A 23 21.02 1.63 -38.89
CA VAL A 23 22.47 1.69 -39.05
C VAL A 23 23.09 0.84 -37.94
N ILE A 24 23.56 -0.35 -38.31
CA ILE A 24 24.34 -1.20 -37.40
C ILE A 24 25.78 -0.70 -37.43
N VAL A 25 26.26 -0.16 -36.31
CA VAL A 25 27.67 0.17 -36.10
C VAL A 25 28.35 -1.09 -35.58
N GLY A 26 29.31 -1.61 -36.33
CA GLY A 26 30.17 -2.72 -35.91
C GLY A 26 31.61 -2.26 -35.69
N SER A 27 32.29 -2.88 -34.72
CA SER A 27 33.75 -2.86 -34.57
C SER A 27 34.20 -4.19 -33.93
N PRO A 28 35.39 -4.73 -34.24
CA PRO A 28 35.64 -6.17 -34.11
C PRO A 28 36.47 -6.57 -32.87
N ASN A 29 36.43 -7.87 -32.53
CA ASN A 29 37.61 -8.74 -32.45
C ASN A 29 37.23 -10.23 -32.20
N ASP A 30 37.99 -11.13 -32.83
CA ASP A 30 38.57 -12.39 -32.32
C ASP A 30 38.01 -13.04 -31.01
N LYS A 31 37.87 -14.37 -30.87
CA LYS A 31 38.34 -15.52 -31.69
C LYS A 31 37.75 -16.85 -31.16
N HIS A 32 37.84 -17.93 -31.97
CA HIS A 32 37.64 -19.36 -31.60
C HIS A 32 36.20 -19.78 -31.15
N ASP A 33 35.67 -20.97 -31.42
CA ASP A 33 36.21 -22.18 -32.11
C ASP A 33 35.14 -22.93 -32.96
N HIS A 34 35.57 -23.94 -33.72
CA HIS A 34 34.73 -24.71 -34.66
C HIS A 34 33.87 -25.82 -34.01
N VAL A 35 32.62 -25.98 -34.47
CA VAL A 35 31.93 -27.29 -34.59
C VAL A 35 31.10 -27.33 -35.89
N HIS A 36 31.17 -28.44 -36.63
CA HIS A 36 30.37 -28.70 -37.85
C HIS A 36 29.01 -29.35 -37.52
N VAL A 37 27.94 -28.92 -38.20
CA VAL A 37 26.84 -29.79 -38.68
C VAL A 37 26.34 -29.24 -40.03
N GLU A 38 26.07 -30.10 -41.01
CA GLU A 38 25.55 -29.72 -42.34
C GLU A 38 24.00 -29.79 -42.44
N PRO A 39 23.37 -29.15 -43.45
CA PRO A 39 21.93 -28.85 -43.46
C PRO A 39 21.06 -29.91 -44.17
N THR A 40 19.75 -29.88 -43.92
CA THR A 40 18.76 -30.50 -44.84
C THR A 40 17.45 -29.70 -44.97
N ASN A 41 17.24 -29.20 -46.20
CA ASN A 41 15.97 -29.04 -46.92
C ASN A 41 14.75 -28.32 -46.29
N PHE A 42 14.54 -27.09 -46.77
CA PHE A 42 13.20 -26.55 -47.04
C PHE A 42 12.33 -27.51 -47.86
N LYS A 43 11.00 -27.47 -47.61
CA LYS A 43 10.00 -27.56 -48.70
C LYS A 43 8.74 -26.77 -48.33
N SER A 44 8.14 -26.13 -49.33
CA SER A 44 6.93 -25.32 -49.23
C SER A 44 5.69 -26.10 -49.70
N MET A 45 4.49 -25.67 -49.29
CA MET A 45 3.45 -25.22 -50.24
C MET A 45 2.14 -24.73 -49.58
N ALA A 46 1.54 -23.74 -50.25
CA ALA A 46 0.11 -23.47 -50.43
C ALA A 46 -0.87 -23.33 -49.23
N MET A 47 -1.59 -22.19 -49.25
CA MET A 47 -2.93 -22.06 -48.66
C MET A 47 -3.97 -22.88 -49.44
N VAL A 48 -5.06 -23.26 -48.78
CA VAL A 48 -6.35 -23.58 -49.43
C VAL A 48 -7.47 -22.87 -48.68
N GLU A 49 -8.17 -21.95 -49.34
CA GLU A 49 -9.46 -21.44 -48.85
C GLU A 49 -10.56 -22.49 -49.06
N THR A 50 -11.62 -22.47 -48.25
CA THR A 50 -12.88 -23.13 -48.61
C THR A 50 -14.07 -22.29 -48.16
N VAL A 51 -14.67 -21.59 -49.12
CA VAL A 51 -15.96 -20.91 -48.97
C VAL A 51 -17.09 -21.91 -49.19
N LYS A 52 -18.10 -21.94 -48.31
CA LYS A 52 -19.45 -22.42 -48.64
C LYS A 52 -20.52 -21.51 -48.04
N ARG A 53 -21.66 -21.43 -48.73
CA ARG A 53 -22.69 -20.38 -48.58
C ARG A 53 -23.92 -20.85 -47.80
N VAL A 54 -24.46 -19.92 -47.01
CA VAL A 54 -25.88 -19.51 -46.91
C VAL A 54 -26.97 -20.59 -46.99
N GLY A 55 -27.70 -20.76 -45.89
CA GLY A 55 -29.15 -21.04 -45.86
C GLY A 55 -29.93 -19.80 -45.39
N HIS A 56 -31.26 -19.74 -45.58
CA HIS A 56 -32.09 -18.55 -45.34
C HIS A 56 -33.34 -18.86 -44.48
N SER A 57 -34.01 -17.80 -44.00
CA SER A 57 -35.40 -17.77 -43.52
C SER A 57 -35.66 -18.27 -42.08
N ALA A 58 -36.49 -17.65 -41.23
CA ALA A 58 -37.01 -16.26 -41.22
C ALA A 58 -37.58 -15.84 -39.84
N VAL A 59 -37.47 -14.53 -39.56
CA VAL A 59 -38.44 -13.60 -38.94
C VAL A 59 -39.63 -14.17 -38.14
N LEU A 60 -39.86 -13.69 -36.89
CA LEU A 60 -41.09 -12.99 -36.44
C LEU A 60 -41.07 -12.59 -34.94
N HIS A 61 -41.06 -11.26 -34.66
CA HIS A 61 -41.60 -10.55 -33.47
C HIS A 61 -41.05 -10.90 -32.05
N GLY A 62 -41.08 -10.03 -31.04
CA GLY A 62 -41.37 -8.58 -31.01
C GLY A 62 -41.90 -8.08 -29.65
N CYS A 63 -41.46 -6.89 -29.20
CA CYS A 63 -41.96 -6.12 -28.03
C CYS A 63 -41.74 -6.75 -26.63
N THR A 64 -41.82 -6.07 -25.46
CA THR A 64 -41.51 -4.68 -24.98
C THR A 64 -41.62 -4.69 -23.44
N ALA A 65 -40.94 -3.76 -22.73
CA ALA A 65 -41.26 -3.35 -21.34
C ALA A 65 -41.03 -4.44 -20.24
N GLU A 66 -41.00 -4.18 -18.92
CA GLU A 66 -40.88 -2.94 -18.12
C GLU A 66 -40.26 -3.27 -16.73
N ASP A 67 -40.15 -2.29 -15.82
CA ASP A 67 -39.63 -2.45 -14.45
C ASP A 67 -40.54 -3.29 -13.52
N GLU A 68 -39.96 -3.92 -12.49
CA GLU A 68 -40.20 -3.58 -11.06
C GLU A 68 -39.42 -4.51 -10.11
N ALA A 69 -39.36 -4.15 -8.82
CA ALA A 69 -38.65 -4.88 -7.77
C ALA A 69 -39.58 -5.17 -6.57
N LEU A 70 -39.31 -6.21 -5.77
CA LEU A 70 -39.78 -6.22 -4.38
C LEU A 70 -39.01 -7.15 -3.42
N VAL A 71 -38.90 -6.63 -2.20
CA VAL A 71 -38.28 -7.15 -0.97
C VAL A 71 -38.89 -8.47 -0.49
N ALA A 72 -38.05 -9.35 0.09
CA ALA A 72 -38.49 -10.42 0.99
C ALA A 72 -37.83 -10.28 2.38
N LEU A 73 -38.61 -9.87 3.39
CA LEU A 73 -38.17 -9.70 4.77
C LEU A 73 -38.96 -10.65 5.70
N GLY A 74 -38.33 -11.76 6.11
CA GLY A 74 -38.97 -12.80 6.94
C GLY A 74 -38.55 -12.74 8.41
N ARG A 75 -39.37 -12.13 9.28
CA ARG A 75 -39.27 -12.28 10.73
C ARG A 75 -40.29 -13.33 11.23
N CYS A 76 -39.83 -14.29 12.02
CA CYS A 76 -40.70 -15.13 12.86
C CYS A 76 -40.25 -15.07 14.32
N ILE A 77 -41.19 -14.95 15.24
CA ILE A 77 -40.98 -14.91 16.70
C ILE A 77 -41.94 -15.94 17.33
N GLY A 78 -41.44 -16.82 18.20
CA GLY A 78 -42.29 -17.78 18.92
C GLY A 78 -41.52 -18.75 19.84
N LYS A 79 -41.57 -18.49 21.16
CA LYS A 79 -41.22 -19.45 22.25
C LYS A 79 -42.53 -19.95 22.89
N PRO A 80 -42.59 -21.16 23.52
CA PRO A 80 -42.17 -21.39 24.93
C PRO A 80 -41.26 -22.65 25.09
N MET A 81 -40.21 -22.68 25.94
CA MET A 81 -40.15 -22.76 27.42
C MET A 81 -40.66 -24.07 28.08
N ILE A 82 -39.77 -24.76 28.84
CA ILE A 82 -39.91 -25.09 30.28
C ILE A 82 -38.60 -25.71 30.86
N ASN A 83 -38.46 -25.62 32.19
CA ASN A 83 -37.37 -26.01 33.14
C ASN A 83 -36.66 -27.37 32.89
N GLN A 84 -35.48 -27.72 33.46
CA GLN A 84 -34.83 -27.45 34.78
C GLN A 84 -33.26 -27.40 34.61
N SER A 85 -32.33 -27.22 35.57
CA SER A 85 -32.27 -26.99 37.05
C SER A 85 -30.86 -26.42 37.44
N SER A 86 -30.56 -26.23 38.74
CA SER A 86 -29.21 -25.93 39.30
C SER A 86 -28.86 -26.92 40.45
N PRO A 87 -27.59 -27.06 40.92
CA PRO A 87 -26.88 -26.07 41.77
C PRO A 87 -25.44 -25.75 41.29
N ARG A 88 -24.79 -24.61 41.55
CA ARG A 88 -24.42 -23.91 42.81
C ARG A 88 -23.31 -24.59 43.64
N THR A 89 -22.10 -24.02 43.59
CA THR A 89 -21.09 -24.06 44.68
C THR A 89 -20.37 -22.71 44.74
N GLU A 90 -20.18 -22.15 45.93
CA GLU A 90 -19.37 -20.94 46.17
C GLU A 90 -18.03 -21.33 46.80
N ILE A 91 -16.95 -20.60 46.48
CA ILE A 91 -15.76 -20.54 47.36
C ILE A 91 -15.35 -19.07 47.51
N ARG A 92 -15.36 -18.60 48.77
CA ARG A 92 -14.66 -17.38 49.20
C ARG A 92 -13.36 -17.80 49.88
N GLN A 93 -12.29 -17.04 49.66
CA GLN A 93 -11.33 -16.76 50.73
C GLN A 93 -10.96 -15.28 50.71
N ASN A 94 -10.96 -14.67 51.90
CA ASN A 94 -10.32 -13.38 52.15
C ASN A 94 -8.89 -13.65 52.59
N HIS A 95 -7.96 -12.74 52.31
CA HIS A 95 -7.01 -12.32 53.34
C HIS A 95 -6.66 -10.85 53.19
N SER A 96 -6.39 -10.20 54.31
CA SER A 96 -6.19 -8.74 54.42
C SER A 96 -4.90 -8.41 55.14
N SER A 97 -4.22 -7.36 54.69
CA SER A 97 -3.30 -6.58 55.51
C SER A 97 -3.44 -5.08 55.17
N LYS A 98 -3.13 -4.22 56.14
CA LYS A 98 -3.27 -2.75 56.10
C LYS A 98 -1.90 -2.11 56.39
N LEU A 99 -1.89 -0.76 56.34
CA LEU A 99 -0.96 0.24 56.90
C LEU A 99 -0.20 0.99 55.77
N ASN A 100 -0.31 2.32 55.61
CA ASN A 100 -0.01 3.47 56.51
C ASN A 100 1.51 3.80 56.54
N MET A 101 1.98 5.06 56.55
CA MET A 101 1.37 6.39 56.32
C MET A 101 2.50 7.46 56.16
N ALA A 102 2.12 8.75 56.04
CA ALA A 102 2.98 9.96 56.06
C ALA A 102 3.91 10.14 54.84
N GLU A 103 4.11 11.33 54.24
CA GLU A 103 4.15 12.75 54.68
C GLU A 103 5.48 13.23 55.27
N SER A 104 6.30 13.86 54.43
CA SER A 104 7.03 15.11 54.72
C SER A 104 7.55 15.73 53.41
N GLY A 105 7.74 17.05 53.25
CA GLY A 105 7.39 18.14 54.17
C GLY A 105 8.50 19.16 54.37
N SER A 106 8.81 20.00 53.38
CA SER A 106 9.66 21.18 53.61
C SER A 106 9.33 22.35 52.66
N ARG A 107 9.61 23.58 53.12
CA ARG A 107 9.37 24.86 52.42
C ARG A 107 10.61 25.75 52.52
N ARG A 108 10.92 26.53 51.47
CA ARG A 108 11.32 27.97 51.46
C ARG A 108 11.85 28.32 50.05
N VAL A 109 11.19 29.23 49.30
CA VAL A 109 11.22 30.72 49.37
C VAL A 109 12.34 31.30 48.48
N PRO A 110 12.10 32.36 47.67
CA PRO A 110 12.83 32.57 46.42
C PRO A 110 13.91 33.69 46.46
N TYR A 111 14.69 33.79 45.39
CA TYR A 111 15.59 34.92 45.10
C TYR A 111 15.07 35.80 43.96
N ARG A 112 15.50 37.07 43.89
CA ARG A 112 15.01 38.10 42.94
C ARG A 112 16.13 38.72 42.08
N GLY A 113 15.83 38.93 40.80
CA GLY A 113 16.43 39.98 39.96
C GLY A 113 17.83 39.70 39.39
N PRO A 114 18.39 40.64 38.59
CA PRO A 114 17.86 41.97 38.26
C PRO A 114 17.16 42.06 36.88
N SER A 115 16.60 43.24 36.59
CA SER A 115 15.97 43.63 35.34
C SER A 115 16.94 44.23 34.32
N THR A 116 16.63 44.12 33.02
CA THR A 116 17.14 45.02 31.97
C THR A 116 15.97 45.73 31.27
N SER A 117 16.19 46.98 30.84
CA SER A 117 15.17 47.85 30.25
C SER A 117 15.16 47.80 28.73
N ALA A 118 14.01 48.13 28.13
CA ALA A 118 13.85 48.23 26.68
C ALA A 118 14.54 49.47 26.09
N CYS A 119 14.81 49.44 24.78
CA CYS A 119 14.69 50.58 23.89
C CYS A 119 14.42 50.11 22.45
N SER A 120 13.98 51.01 21.58
CA SER A 120 13.36 50.71 20.28
C SER A 120 13.97 51.50 19.10
N ALA A 121 13.33 51.41 17.93
CA ALA A 121 13.67 51.99 16.63
C ALA A 121 14.68 51.17 15.76
N GLY A 122 14.52 51.11 14.44
CA GLY A 122 13.45 51.71 13.62
C GLY A 122 13.40 51.16 12.19
N GLU A 123 12.32 51.46 11.48
CA GLU A 123 12.07 51.01 10.11
C GLU A 123 12.86 51.80 9.06
N SER A 124 13.23 51.18 7.95
CA SER A 124 13.45 51.89 6.68
C SER A 124 13.07 51.00 5.50
N SER A 125 12.44 51.59 4.49
CA SER A 125 11.82 50.87 3.38
C SER A 125 12.71 50.83 2.13
N ARG A 126 12.80 49.67 1.48
CA ARG A 126 13.20 49.53 0.07
C ARG A 126 12.36 48.45 -0.62
N GLN A 127 11.77 48.82 -1.76
CA GLN A 127 11.01 47.91 -2.60
C GLN A 127 11.95 46.90 -3.29
N THR A 128 11.56 45.62 -3.34
CA THR A 128 12.12 44.65 -4.29
C THR A 128 10.98 43.80 -4.88
N LEU A 129 11.18 43.33 -6.11
CA LEU A 129 10.22 42.55 -6.90
C LEU A 129 9.97 41.16 -6.29
N PRO A 130 8.80 40.54 -6.52
CA PRO A 130 8.42 39.29 -5.87
C PRO A 130 9.37 38.14 -6.25
N LYS A 131 10.06 37.59 -5.24
CA LYS A 131 10.77 36.30 -5.36
C LYS A 131 9.77 35.15 -5.31
N VAL A 132 10.07 34.09 -6.04
CA VAL A 132 9.38 32.79 -5.95
C VAL A 132 9.41 32.29 -4.50
N MET A 133 8.25 31.92 -3.94
CA MET A 133 8.14 31.44 -2.57
C MET A 133 8.53 29.95 -2.48
N GLY A 134 9.69 29.68 -1.90
CA GLY A 134 10.08 28.34 -1.46
C GLY A 134 9.38 27.90 -0.17
N ALA A 135 9.59 26.65 0.24
CA ALA A 135 8.81 25.94 1.27
C ALA A 135 9.00 26.39 2.74
N GLU A 136 9.40 27.64 3.02
CA GLU A 136 9.66 28.13 4.39
C GLU A 136 8.39 28.46 5.22
N THR A 137 7.23 28.59 4.59
CA THR A 137 6.03 29.19 5.22
C THR A 137 5.35 28.31 6.28
N LEU A 138 5.82 27.08 6.50
CA LEU A 138 5.26 26.16 7.51
C LEU A 138 5.80 26.33 8.94
N LEU A 139 6.81 27.20 9.17
CA LEU A 139 7.45 27.39 10.47
C LEU A 139 7.64 28.86 10.90
N LYS A 140 6.73 29.77 10.49
CA LYS A 140 6.74 31.17 10.93
C LYS A 140 5.35 31.68 11.35
N ASN A 141 4.82 31.10 12.43
CA ASN A 141 3.94 31.80 13.38
C ASN A 141 4.35 31.42 14.81
N GLY A 142 4.20 32.36 15.75
CA GLY A 142 4.80 32.31 17.09
C GLY A 142 4.11 31.38 18.10
N GLU A 143 3.64 30.22 17.68
CA GLU A 143 3.06 29.23 18.58
C GLU A 143 4.17 28.44 19.31
N ALA A 144 3.86 27.98 20.54
CA ALA A 144 4.86 27.31 21.36
C ALA A 144 5.40 26.04 20.68
N ARG A 145 6.69 25.75 20.86
CA ARG A 145 7.27 24.46 20.46
C ARG A 145 6.50 23.35 21.16
N VAL A 146 5.60 22.69 20.44
CA VAL A 146 4.91 21.49 20.91
C VAL A 146 5.98 20.41 21.08
N GLN A 147 6.43 20.20 22.32
CA GLN A 147 7.15 18.99 22.67
C GLN A 147 6.18 17.84 22.46
N LEU A 148 6.38 17.10 21.36
CA LEU A 148 5.69 15.83 21.13
C LEU A 148 5.93 14.94 22.34
N ASP A 149 4.87 14.51 23.01
CA ASP A 149 4.98 13.49 24.06
C ASP A 149 5.57 12.23 23.40
N PRO A 150 6.74 11.72 23.85
CA PRO A 150 7.35 10.54 23.25
C PRO A 150 6.46 9.28 23.33
N LYS A 151 5.37 9.29 24.10
CA LYS A 151 4.37 8.22 24.13
C LYS A 151 3.36 8.28 22.99
N VAL A 152 3.23 9.41 22.30
CA VAL A 152 2.28 9.60 21.19
C VAL A 152 2.99 9.29 19.86
N PRO A 153 2.49 8.32 19.06
CA PRO A 153 3.03 8.03 17.74
C PRO A 153 3.02 9.27 16.83
N LEU A 154 4.13 9.51 16.13
CA LEU A 154 4.20 10.53 15.08
C LEU A 154 3.41 10.09 13.84
N ILE A 155 3.50 8.80 13.50
CA ILE A 155 2.78 8.15 12.40
C ILE A 155 1.91 7.03 12.97
N LEU A 156 0.64 7.00 12.56
CA LEU A 156 -0.29 5.92 12.85
C LEU A 156 -0.56 5.11 11.58
N GLY A 157 -0.61 3.79 11.69
CA GLY A 157 -1.28 2.95 10.68
C GLY A 157 -2.73 2.71 11.05
N LEU A 158 -3.61 2.61 10.05
CA LEU A 158 -4.90 1.94 10.18
C LEU A 158 -4.88 0.64 9.36
N GLN A 159 -4.85 -0.49 10.06
CA GLN A 159 -5.06 -1.82 9.47
C GLN A 159 -6.30 -2.44 10.12
N PRO A 160 -7.50 -2.34 9.50
CA PRO A 160 -8.76 -2.63 10.19
C PRO A 160 -8.83 -4.01 10.84
N ALA A 161 -8.32 -5.04 10.14
CA ALA A 161 -8.05 -6.37 10.69
C ALA A 161 -6.55 -6.67 10.59
N ALA A 162 -5.95 -7.15 11.69
CA ALA A 162 -4.63 -7.75 11.69
C ALA A 162 -4.60 -8.95 10.73
N LEU A 163 -3.48 -9.11 10.02
CA LEU A 163 -3.29 -10.10 8.96
C LEU A 163 -2.02 -10.89 9.25
N ILE A 164 -2.05 -12.22 9.07
CA ILE A 164 -0.87 -13.07 9.04
C ILE A 164 -0.62 -13.53 7.59
N ASP A 165 0.59 -13.31 7.10
CA ASP A 165 0.99 -13.72 5.75
C ASP A 165 1.72 -15.08 5.82
N HIS A 166 1.22 -16.04 5.05
CA HIS A 166 1.79 -17.36 4.81
C HIS A 166 2.51 -17.33 3.45
N VAL A 167 3.81 -17.07 3.47
CA VAL A 167 4.62 -16.82 2.28
C VAL A 167 5.31 -18.11 1.85
N ALA A 168 5.12 -18.49 0.58
CA ALA A 168 5.68 -19.72 0.01
C ALA A 168 6.13 -19.51 -1.44
N ARG A 169 7.30 -20.04 -1.80
CA ARG A 169 7.71 -20.17 -3.21
C ARG A 169 6.97 -21.33 -3.84
N VAL A 170 6.32 -21.14 -4.97
CA VAL A 170 5.55 -22.22 -5.64
C VAL A 170 5.82 -22.33 -7.13
N ASP A 171 5.61 -23.52 -7.67
CA ASP A 171 5.68 -23.76 -9.11
C ASP A 171 4.45 -23.17 -9.85
N GLY A 172 4.57 -23.06 -11.17
CA GLY A 172 3.61 -22.37 -12.02
C GLY A 172 2.21 -22.98 -12.09
N SER A 173 2.04 -24.26 -11.70
CA SER A 173 0.79 -25.03 -11.84
C SER A 173 -0.19 -24.89 -10.68
N LEU A 174 0.24 -24.40 -9.51
CA LEU A 174 -0.70 -24.05 -8.44
C LEU A 174 -1.60 -22.86 -8.85
N PHE A 175 -1.05 -21.92 -9.61
CA PHE A 175 -1.81 -20.76 -10.11
C PHE A 175 -2.93 -21.11 -11.10
N ASP A 176 -2.92 -22.32 -11.68
CA ASP A 176 -3.97 -22.80 -12.58
C ASP A 176 -5.07 -23.59 -11.84
N GLN A 177 -4.91 -23.78 -10.53
CA GLN A 177 -5.84 -24.49 -9.63
C GLN A 177 -6.59 -23.54 -8.68
N ILE A 178 -6.05 -22.34 -8.43
CA ILE A 178 -6.63 -21.34 -7.50
C ILE A 178 -7.41 -20.25 -8.27
N PRO A 179 -8.42 -19.60 -7.67
CA PRO A 179 -9.14 -18.51 -8.31
C PRO A 179 -8.29 -17.25 -8.49
N GLY A 180 -8.60 -16.45 -9.50
CA GLY A 180 -8.13 -15.06 -9.67
C GLY A 180 -6.81 -14.87 -10.43
N GLU A 181 -6.50 -13.62 -10.79
CA GLU A 181 -5.31 -13.26 -11.58
C GLU A 181 -3.98 -13.51 -10.83
N ARG A 182 -2.93 -13.83 -11.59
CA ARG A 182 -1.53 -13.89 -11.12
C ARG A 182 -1.00 -12.46 -10.92
N GLY A 183 -0.13 -12.23 -9.93
CA GLY A 183 0.28 -10.89 -9.52
C GLY A 183 -0.72 -10.17 -8.59
N GLY A 184 -1.98 -10.60 -8.64
CA GLY A 184 -3.13 -9.95 -8.00
C GLY A 184 -3.39 -10.31 -6.54
N SER A 185 -4.43 -9.68 -5.98
CA SER A 185 -4.87 -9.78 -4.57
C SER A 185 -6.39 -9.96 -4.45
N ILE A 186 -6.87 -11.17 -4.68
CA ILE A 186 -8.30 -11.52 -4.62
C ILE A 186 -8.65 -12.24 -3.31
N PRO A 187 -9.63 -11.76 -2.51
CA PRO A 187 -10.05 -12.43 -1.29
C PRO A 187 -10.61 -13.84 -1.51
N VAL A 188 -10.39 -14.71 -0.54
CA VAL A 188 -10.84 -16.12 -0.56
C VAL A 188 -11.68 -16.46 0.67
N ALA A 189 -12.42 -17.57 0.58
CA ALA A 189 -13.13 -18.17 1.71
C ALA A 189 -12.17 -18.94 2.64
N VAL A 190 -12.66 -19.41 3.79
CA VAL A 190 -11.84 -20.15 4.76
C VAL A 190 -11.43 -21.51 4.20
N GLU A 191 -12.39 -22.18 3.57
CA GLU A 191 -12.26 -23.50 2.95
C GLU A 191 -11.23 -23.48 1.81
N GLU A 192 -11.21 -22.39 1.04
CA GLU A 192 -10.25 -22.14 -0.04
C GLU A 192 -8.86 -21.82 0.51
N LEU A 193 -8.76 -21.02 1.59
CA LEU A 193 -7.48 -20.78 2.29
C LEU A 193 -6.88 -22.10 2.81
N GLU A 194 -7.70 -22.93 3.46
CA GLU A 194 -7.30 -24.26 3.96
C GLU A 194 -6.89 -25.20 2.82
N HIS A 195 -7.61 -25.19 1.69
CA HIS A 195 -7.23 -25.96 0.51
C HIS A 195 -5.86 -25.54 -0.03
N ILE A 196 -5.64 -24.24 -0.27
CA ILE A 196 -4.36 -23.72 -0.78
C ILE A 196 -3.22 -24.07 0.17
N LEU A 197 -3.40 -23.87 1.49
CA LEU A 197 -2.40 -24.23 2.51
C LEU A 197 -2.08 -25.73 2.55
N SER A 198 -3.05 -26.60 2.21
CA SER A 198 -2.83 -28.04 2.09
C SER A 198 -2.01 -28.41 0.86
N GLU A 199 -2.23 -27.72 -0.27
CA GLU A 199 -1.56 -27.97 -1.56
C GLU A 199 -0.12 -27.44 -1.63
N LEU A 200 0.24 -26.44 -0.82
CA LEU A 200 1.63 -25.97 -0.71
C LEU A 200 2.64 -27.11 -0.51
N LYS A 201 2.27 -28.18 0.20
CA LYS A 201 3.15 -29.34 0.44
C LYS A 201 3.55 -30.10 -0.84
N ARG A 202 2.82 -29.93 -1.95
CA ARG A 202 3.12 -30.52 -3.26
C ARG A 202 3.81 -29.54 -4.20
N HIS A 203 3.46 -28.26 -4.10
CA HIS A 203 3.83 -27.21 -5.06
C HIS A 203 4.99 -26.31 -4.61
N VAL A 204 5.49 -26.44 -3.37
CA VAL A 204 6.60 -25.59 -2.90
C VAL A 204 7.91 -25.89 -3.62
N LEU A 205 8.52 -24.82 -4.15
CA LEU A 205 9.88 -24.84 -4.68
C LEU A 205 10.89 -24.72 -3.53
N ALA A 206 11.57 -25.83 -3.22
CA ALA A 206 12.63 -25.85 -2.23
C ALA A 206 13.78 -24.89 -2.61
N SER A 207 14.17 -24.06 -1.65
CA SER A 207 15.26 -23.09 -1.75
C SER A 207 16.36 -23.52 -0.79
N ALA A 208 17.63 -23.45 -1.21
CA ALA A 208 18.76 -23.85 -0.36
C ALA A 208 18.96 -22.91 0.85
N ASP A 209 18.44 -21.68 0.76
CA ASP A 209 18.57 -20.64 1.78
C ASP A 209 17.35 -20.53 2.71
N ASP A 210 16.22 -21.20 2.39
CA ASP A 210 15.00 -21.16 3.19
C ASP A 210 14.84 -22.43 4.03
N SER A 211 15.01 -22.29 5.35
CA SER A 211 14.93 -23.39 6.33
C SER A 211 13.53 -24.00 6.56
N SER A 212 12.51 -23.48 5.87
CA SER A 212 11.12 -23.93 5.92
C SER A 212 10.47 -23.77 4.54
N PRO A 213 9.61 -24.71 4.10
CA PRO A 213 8.86 -24.58 2.84
C PRO A 213 7.88 -23.39 2.83
N MET A 214 7.54 -22.85 4.00
CA MET A 214 6.63 -21.72 4.17
C MET A 214 7.07 -20.85 5.36
N LYS A 215 7.02 -19.53 5.20
CA LYS A 215 7.20 -18.56 6.29
C LYS A 215 5.85 -18.03 6.73
N THR A 216 5.64 -17.92 8.04
CA THR A 216 4.41 -17.35 8.62
C THR A 216 4.81 -16.15 9.47
N MET A 217 4.30 -14.96 9.13
CA MET A 217 4.74 -13.68 9.70
C MET A 217 3.61 -12.66 9.79
N ALA A 218 3.81 -11.57 10.55
CA ALA A 218 2.82 -10.52 10.64
C ALA A 218 2.76 -9.72 9.34
N GLY A 219 1.58 -9.69 8.72
CA GLY A 219 1.39 -9.27 7.34
C GLY A 219 0.45 -8.08 7.19
N GLY A 220 0.16 -7.79 5.92
CA GLY A 220 -0.64 -6.64 5.52
C GLY A 220 0.17 -5.35 5.41
N SER A 221 -0.08 -4.60 4.35
CA SER A 221 0.78 -3.48 3.92
C SER A 221 0.94 -2.37 4.95
N VAL A 222 -0.12 -1.96 5.63
CA VAL A 222 -0.03 -0.87 6.59
C VAL A 222 0.82 -1.31 7.79
N ALA A 223 0.76 -2.58 8.20
CA ALA A 223 1.70 -3.17 9.16
C ALA A 223 3.13 -3.20 8.62
N ASN A 224 3.35 -3.66 7.38
CA ASN A 224 4.67 -3.68 6.73
C ASN A 224 5.30 -2.28 6.69
N THR A 225 4.56 -1.25 6.24
CA THR A 225 5.00 0.15 6.14
C THR A 225 5.32 0.75 7.52
N ILE A 226 4.46 0.52 8.51
CA ILE A 226 4.64 1.03 9.88
C ILE A 226 5.78 0.31 10.61
N ARG A 227 5.95 -1.00 10.40
CA ARG A 227 7.09 -1.77 10.87
C ARG A 227 8.39 -1.22 10.26
N GLY A 228 8.43 -1.00 8.95
CA GLY A 228 9.58 -0.43 8.25
C GLY A 228 9.96 0.98 8.74
N LEU A 229 8.98 1.85 9.02
CA LEU A 229 9.20 3.17 9.63
C LEU A 229 9.77 3.06 11.06
N SER A 230 9.30 2.09 11.83
CA SER A 230 9.74 1.88 13.21
C SER A 230 11.14 1.28 13.27
N SER A 231 11.35 0.07 12.75
CA SER A 231 12.61 -0.66 12.88
C SER A 231 13.70 -0.23 11.89
N GLY A 232 13.33 0.21 10.69
CA GLY A 232 14.25 0.65 9.65
C GLY A 232 14.66 2.12 9.70
N PHE A 233 13.94 2.95 10.47
CA PHE A 233 14.13 4.40 10.49
C PHE A 233 14.03 5.06 11.87
N GLY A 234 13.69 4.31 12.93
CA GLY A 234 13.55 4.84 14.29
C GLY A 234 12.39 5.83 14.47
N VAL A 235 11.40 5.81 13.57
CA VAL A 235 10.24 6.71 13.65
C VAL A 235 9.25 6.17 14.68
N ASN A 236 8.87 6.99 15.65
CA ASN A 236 7.85 6.63 16.64
C ASN A 236 6.49 6.40 15.95
N CYS A 237 6.11 5.13 15.79
CA CYS A 237 4.90 4.73 15.09
C CYS A 237 3.94 3.91 15.98
N GLY A 238 2.67 3.83 15.59
CA GLY A 238 1.64 3.04 16.27
C GLY A 238 0.62 2.46 15.29
N MET A 239 -0.19 1.51 15.76
CA MET A 239 -1.18 0.83 14.91
C MET A 239 -2.58 0.85 15.51
N ILE A 240 -3.56 1.31 14.72
CA ILE A 240 -5.00 1.17 14.97
C ILE A 240 -5.48 -0.05 14.16
N GLY A 241 -6.15 -0.99 14.84
CA GLY A 241 -6.63 -2.22 14.22
C GLY A 241 -7.21 -3.19 15.24
N ALA A 242 -7.74 -4.32 14.79
CA ALA A 242 -8.19 -5.40 15.68
C ALA A 242 -7.47 -6.72 15.37
N TYR A 243 -7.29 -7.56 16.38
CA TYR A 243 -6.73 -8.91 16.26
C TYR A 243 -7.51 -9.90 17.11
N GLY A 244 -7.45 -11.17 16.75
CA GLY A 244 -8.24 -12.23 17.36
C GLY A 244 -7.81 -12.62 18.77
N ASP A 245 -8.60 -13.50 19.39
CA ASP A 245 -8.25 -14.22 20.61
C ASP A 245 -7.46 -15.52 20.36
N ASP A 246 -7.01 -15.70 19.12
CA ASP A 246 -6.20 -16.80 18.61
C ASP A 246 -4.67 -16.55 18.68
N GLU A 247 -3.92 -17.60 18.33
CA GLU A 247 -2.45 -17.61 18.26
C GLU A 247 -1.93 -16.64 17.19
N GLN A 248 -2.61 -16.57 16.03
CA GLN A 248 -2.28 -15.65 14.94
C GLN A 248 -2.38 -14.19 15.37
N GLY A 249 -3.38 -13.84 16.19
CA GLY A 249 -3.50 -12.51 16.78
C GLY A 249 -2.41 -12.21 17.80
N GLN A 250 -1.93 -13.22 18.54
CA GLN A 250 -0.77 -13.04 19.43
C GLN A 250 0.52 -12.86 18.62
N LEU A 251 0.70 -13.61 17.53
CA LEU A 251 1.86 -13.51 16.64
C LEU A 251 1.94 -12.10 16.02
N PHE A 252 0.81 -11.58 15.50
CA PHE A 252 0.73 -10.22 14.98
C PHE A 252 1.07 -9.16 16.04
N ALA A 253 0.37 -9.19 17.18
CA ALA A 253 0.58 -8.20 18.24
C ALA A 253 2.01 -8.24 18.81
N CYS A 254 2.60 -9.43 18.92
CA CYS A 254 3.98 -9.62 19.36
C CYS A 254 4.98 -9.01 18.35
N ASN A 255 4.88 -9.37 17.06
CA ASN A 255 5.76 -8.89 15.99
C ASN A 255 5.77 -7.36 15.86
N MET A 256 4.60 -6.73 15.92
CA MET A 256 4.50 -5.27 15.85
C MET A 256 5.16 -4.62 17.08
N ASN A 257 4.93 -5.17 18.27
CA ASN A 257 5.53 -4.65 19.51
C ASN A 257 7.06 -4.86 19.57
N THR A 258 7.59 -6.02 19.15
CA THR A 258 9.04 -6.26 19.08
C THR A 258 9.72 -5.43 17.99
N SER A 259 8.98 -5.03 16.96
CA SER A 259 9.41 -4.04 15.96
C SER A 259 9.39 -2.58 16.46
N GLY A 260 9.07 -2.34 17.73
CA GLY A 260 9.02 -1.01 18.35
C GLY A 260 7.72 -0.24 18.09
N VAL A 261 6.73 -0.83 17.40
CA VAL A 261 5.47 -0.16 17.07
C VAL A 261 4.56 -0.12 18.29
N ASN A 262 4.01 1.05 18.60
CA ASN A 262 3.10 1.26 19.71
C ASN A 262 1.75 0.58 19.45
N VAL A 263 1.57 -0.62 20.03
CA VAL A 263 0.37 -1.46 19.92
C VAL A 263 -0.78 -1.07 20.86
N SER A 264 -0.69 0.04 21.60
CA SER A 264 -1.75 0.47 22.56
C SER A 264 -3.13 0.74 21.94
N ARG A 265 -3.20 0.87 20.62
CA ARG A 265 -4.43 1.08 19.83
C ARG A 265 -4.89 -0.17 19.07
N LEU A 266 -4.19 -1.30 19.22
CA LEU A 266 -4.65 -2.60 18.73
C LEU A 266 -5.67 -3.20 19.70
N ARG A 267 -6.81 -3.63 19.16
CA ARG A 267 -7.98 -4.07 19.92
C ARG A 267 -8.12 -5.58 19.83
N LYS A 268 -7.82 -6.30 20.91
CA LYS A 268 -8.10 -7.74 20.99
C LYS A 268 -9.61 -7.96 20.98
N LYS A 269 -10.10 -8.81 20.06
CA LYS A 269 -11.53 -9.16 19.92
C LYS A 269 -11.69 -10.67 19.87
N LYS A 270 -12.90 -11.15 20.19
CA LYS A 270 -13.26 -12.57 20.09
C LYS A 270 -13.53 -12.94 18.63
N GLY A 271 -12.86 -13.99 18.15
CA GLY A 271 -12.91 -14.45 16.75
C GLY A 271 -11.52 -14.51 16.11
N PRO A 272 -11.41 -15.00 14.86
CA PRO A 272 -10.13 -15.24 14.21
C PRO A 272 -9.46 -13.94 13.74
N THR A 273 -8.13 -13.96 13.70
CA THR A 273 -7.29 -13.00 12.97
C THR A 273 -7.34 -13.30 11.47
N ALA A 274 -7.18 -12.30 10.60
CA ALA A 274 -7.14 -12.55 9.15
C ALA A 274 -5.86 -13.29 8.76
N GLN A 275 -5.94 -14.08 7.69
CA GLN A 275 -4.78 -14.83 7.15
C GLN A 275 -4.73 -14.63 5.62
N CYS A 276 -3.54 -14.62 5.05
CA CYS A 276 -3.33 -14.52 3.60
C CYS A 276 -2.28 -15.53 3.14
N VAL A 277 -2.53 -16.25 2.05
CA VAL A 277 -1.45 -16.98 1.37
C VAL A 277 -0.80 -16.06 0.35
N CYS A 278 0.53 -15.95 0.42
CA CYS A 278 1.36 -15.14 -0.46
C CYS A 278 2.25 -16.08 -1.29
N LEU A 279 1.80 -16.36 -2.52
CA LEU A 279 2.42 -17.29 -3.45
C LEU A 279 3.45 -16.57 -4.32
N VAL A 280 4.72 -16.97 -4.24
CA VAL A 280 5.84 -16.34 -4.95
C VAL A 280 6.32 -17.25 -6.07
N ASP A 281 6.33 -16.75 -7.31
CA ASP A 281 6.77 -17.53 -8.48
C ASP A 281 8.31 -17.59 -8.63
N ALA A 282 8.79 -18.32 -9.66
CA ALA A 282 10.22 -18.45 -9.97
C ALA A 282 10.90 -17.16 -10.49
N PHE A 283 10.14 -16.10 -10.75
CA PHE A 283 10.63 -14.79 -11.14
C PHE A 283 10.65 -13.79 -9.96
N GLY A 284 9.95 -14.11 -8.87
CA GLY A 284 9.79 -13.28 -7.68
C GLY A 284 8.44 -12.56 -7.62
N ASN A 285 7.51 -12.80 -8.55
CA ASN A 285 6.19 -12.17 -8.54
C ASN A 285 5.33 -12.79 -7.43
N ARG A 286 4.69 -11.95 -6.62
CA ARG A 286 3.75 -12.36 -5.57
C ARG A 286 2.32 -12.46 -6.11
N THR A 287 1.54 -13.41 -5.64
CA THR A 287 0.09 -13.51 -5.85
C THR A 287 -0.56 -13.77 -4.49
N MET A 288 -1.52 -12.94 -4.08
CA MET A 288 -2.03 -12.90 -2.71
C MET A 288 -3.48 -13.37 -2.64
N ARG A 289 -3.81 -14.20 -1.64
CA ARG A 289 -5.16 -14.73 -1.39
C ARG A 289 -5.56 -14.52 0.07
N PRO A 290 -6.06 -13.31 0.44
CA PRO A 290 -6.45 -12.99 1.81
C PRO A 290 -7.83 -13.51 2.20
N CYS A 291 -7.91 -14.31 3.25
CA CYS A 291 -9.15 -14.70 3.92
C CYS A 291 -9.55 -13.62 4.95
N LEU A 292 -10.51 -12.78 4.57
CA LEU A 292 -10.96 -11.62 5.38
C LEU A 292 -12.37 -11.79 5.98
N ALA A 293 -13.19 -12.70 5.44
CA ALA A 293 -14.64 -12.68 5.66
C ALA A 293 -15.08 -12.97 7.11
N THR A 294 -14.33 -13.82 7.82
CA THR A 294 -14.58 -14.20 9.22
C THR A 294 -13.75 -13.41 10.23
N ALA A 295 -12.79 -12.60 9.76
CA ALA A 295 -11.78 -11.98 10.60
C ALA A 295 -12.31 -10.81 11.44
N VAL A 296 -11.81 -10.69 12.67
CA VAL A 296 -12.16 -9.55 13.53
C VAL A 296 -11.54 -8.25 12.99
N LYS A 297 -12.35 -7.19 12.91
CA LYS A 297 -11.92 -5.85 12.47
C LYS A 297 -12.41 -4.74 13.39
N VAL A 298 -11.73 -3.60 13.42
CA VAL A 298 -12.30 -2.36 13.98
C VAL A 298 -13.38 -1.81 13.07
N GLN A 299 -14.40 -1.21 13.68
CA GLN A 299 -15.51 -0.57 12.97
C GLN A 299 -15.40 0.96 13.06
N GLY A 300 -16.08 1.69 12.17
CA GLY A 300 -15.93 3.15 12.05
C GLY A 300 -16.50 3.96 13.21
N ASP A 301 -17.43 3.40 13.97
CA ASP A 301 -18.03 3.95 15.20
C ASP A 301 -17.15 3.72 16.45
N GLU A 302 -16.30 2.69 16.44
CA GLU A 302 -15.29 2.46 17.46
C GLU A 302 -14.07 3.41 17.33
N LEU A 303 -14.00 4.26 16.30
CA LEU A 303 -12.89 5.20 16.11
C LEU A 303 -13.15 6.50 16.88
N THR A 304 -12.20 6.88 17.74
CA THR A 304 -12.31 8.05 18.62
C THR A 304 -11.28 9.11 18.26
N LYS A 305 -11.51 10.37 18.67
CA LYS A 305 -10.49 11.43 18.54
C LYS A 305 -9.19 11.10 19.29
N GLY A 306 -9.26 10.32 20.38
CA GLY A 306 -8.11 9.87 21.15
C GLY A 306 -7.19 8.90 20.39
N ASP A 307 -7.73 8.13 19.43
CA ASP A 307 -6.92 7.26 18.59
C ASP A 307 -5.94 8.06 17.71
N PHE A 308 -6.30 9.27 17.27
CA PHE A 308 -5.50 10.10 16.35
C PHE A 308 -4.80 11.31 16.99
N SER A 309 -5.18 11.67 18.22
CA SER A 309 -4.71 12.89 18.90
C SER A 309 -3.18 12.96 19.05
N GLY A 310 -2.60 14.08 18.61
CA GLY A 310 -1.17 14.41 18.73
C GLY A 310 -0.27 13.85 17.62
N SER A 311 -0.73 12.86 16.85
CA SER A 311 -0.03 12.34 15.67
C SER A 311 0.04 13.35 14.52
N LYS A 312 0.80 13.03 13.46
CA LYS A 312 0.98 13.90 12.28
C LYS A 312 0.63 13.22 10.96
N TRP A 313 0.80 11.90 10.86
CA TRP A 313 0.40 11.13 9.70
C TRP A 313 -0.48 9.94 10.08
N LEU A 314 -1.44 9.64 9.21
CA LEU A 314 -2.23 8.41 9.18
C LEU A 314 -1.93 7.69 7.85
N VAL A 315 -1.38 6.48 7.94
CA VAL A 315 -1.08 5.59 6.81
C VAL A 315 -2.21 4.58 6.67
N MET A 316 -2.76 4.46 5.46
CA MET A 316 -3.84 3.55 5.13
C MET A 316 -3.64 2.93 3.75
N ARG A 317 -4.34 1.82 3.52
CA ARG A 317 -4.54 1.20 2.21
C ARG A 317 -6.02 1.28 1.83
N PHE A 318 -6.32 1.54 0.57
CA PHE A 318 -7.69 1.50 0.05
C PHE A 318 -8.28 0.08 0.19
N GLY A 319 -9.58 -0.02 0.46
CA GLY A 319 -10.24 -1.30 0.60
C GLY A 319 -11.74 -1.15 0.73
N ALA A 320 -12.47 -1.42 -0.35
CA ALA A 320 -13.91 -1.21 -0.44
C ALA A 320 -14.70 -1.94 0.68
N PHE A 321 -14.28 -3.16 1.05
CA PHE A 321 -14.86 -3.94 2.15
C PHE A 321 -14.71 -3.31 3.55
N ASN A 322 -13.96 -2.21 3.67
CA ASN A 322 -13.73 -1.44 4.89
C ASN A 322 -13.98 0.08 4.69
N LEU A 323 -14.69 0.47 3.62
CA LEU A 323 -14.82 1.89 3.22
C LEU A 323 -15.39 2.80 4.32
N GLU A 324 -16.37 2.33 5.09
CA GLU A 324 -16.94 3.07 6.24
C GLU A 324 -15.88 3.38 7.32
N VAL A 325 -14.99 2.42 7.58
CA VAL A 325 -13.89 2.56 8.55
C VAL A 325 -12.84 3.55 8.04
N ILE A 326 -12.51 3.48 6.75
CA ILE A 326 -11.59 4.39 6.06
C ILE A 326 -12.14 5.82 6.09
N GLN A 327 -13.40 6.02 5.69
CA GLN A 327 -14.08 7.33 5.72
C GLN A 327 -14.20 7.89 7.14
N ALA A 328 -14.50 7.06 8.14
CA ALA A 328 -14.53 7.48 9.53
C ALA A 328 -13.14 7.90 10.03
N ALA A 329 -12.09 7.15 9.69
CA ALA A 329 -10.72 7.47 10.07
C ALA A 329 -10.21 8.76 9.43
N ILE A 330 -10.42 8.96 8.13
CA ILE A 330 -10.09 10.21 7.39
C ILE A 330 -10.75 11.41 8.07
N ARG A 331 -12.07 11.34 8.27
CA ARG A 331 -12.86 12.40 8.90
C ARG A 331 -12.34 12.77 10.29
N ILE A 332 -11.93 11.79 11.10
CA ILE A 332 -11.38 12.05 12.44
C ILE A 332 -9.95 12.58 12.35
N ALA A 333 -9.11 12.03 11.48
CA ALA A 333 -7.73 12.47 11.27
C ALA A 333 -7.66 13.95 10.85
N LYS A 334 -8.46 14.35 9.86
CA LYS A 334 -8.57 15.75 9.42
C LYS A 334 -9.12 16.67 10.52
N GLN A 335 -10.12 16.21 11.28
CA GLN A 335 -10.59 16.91 12.49
C GLN A 335 -9.54 17.03 13.61
N GLN A 336 -8.40 16.33 13.53
CA GLN A 336 -7.28 16.43 14.46
C GLN A 336 -6.01 17.03 13.82
N GLY A 337 -6.08 17.52 12.58
CA GLY A 337 -4.93 18.08 11.85
C GLY A 337 -3.87 17.05 11.46
N VAL A 338 -4.27 15.78 11.30
CA VAL A 338 -3.41 14.65 10.90
C VAL A 338 -3.50 14.49 9.37
N SER A 339 -2.34 14.44 8.71
CA SER A 339 -2.25 14.23 7.26
C SER A 339 -2.52 12.76 6.90
N VAL A 340 -3.14 12.50 5.76
CA VAL A 340 -3.54 11.16 5.30
C VAL A 340 -2.65 10.69 4.14
N SER A 341 -2.09 9.50 4.29
CA SER A 341 -1.39 8.75 3.25
C SER A 341 -2.23 7.54 2.84
N LEU A 342 -2.48 7.37 1.54
CA LEU A 342 -3.27 6.28 0.98
C LEU A 342 -2.46 5.49 -0.07
N ASP A 343 -2.48 4.17 0.06
CA ASP A 343 -1.99 3.21 -0.95
C ASP A 343 -3.16 2.59 -1.73
N LEU A 344 -3.05 2.44 -3.05
CA LEU A 344 -4.16 1.97 -3.92
C LEU A 344 -4.45 0.45 -3.88
N ALA A 345 -3.72 -0.32 -3.08
CA ALA A 345 -3.96 -1.72 -2.72
C ALA A 345 -3.62 -2.80 -3.75
N SER A 346 -4.32 -2.82 -4.88
CA SER A 346 -4.08 -3.73 -6.00
C SER A 346 -4.83 -3.27 -7.25
N PHE A 347 -4.38 -3.73 -8.42
CA PHE A 347 -5.04 -3.42 -9.68
C PHE A 347 -6.49 -3.91 -9.72
N GLU A 348 -6.86 -5.03 -9.08
CA GLU A 348 -8.27 -5.45 -8.99
C GLU A 348 -9.10 -4.57 -8.05
N MET A 349 -8.52 -4.07 -6.96
CA MET A 349 -9.21 -3.12 -6.07
C MET A 349 -9.51 -1.82 -6.79
N VAL A 350 -8.55 -1.30 -7.55
CA VAL A 350 -8.73 -0.12 -8.41
C VAL A 350 -9.75 -0.40 -9.52
N ARG A 351 -9.60 -1.50 -10.27
CA ARG A 351 -10.49 -1.92 -11.37
C ARG A 351 -11.95 -2.06 -10.93
N ASN A 352 -12.18 -2.81 -9.85
CA ASN A 352 -13.52 -3.23 -9.44
C ASN A 352 -14.25 -2.17 -8.59
N PHE A 353 -13.50 -1.31 -7.89
CA PHE A 353 -14.06 -0.29 -7.00
C PHE A 353 -13.61 1.13 -7.36
N ARG A 354 -13.34 1.39 -8.65
CA ARG A 354 -12.88 2.69 -9.17
C ARG A 354 -13.76 3.86 -8.76
N VAL A 355 -15.08 3.73 -8.81
CA VAL A 355 -15.99 4.84 -8.47
C VAL A 355 -15.89 5.24 -6.99
N PRO A 356 -15.99 4.31 -6.01
CA PRO A 356 -15.67 4.60 -4.61
C PRO A 356 -14.26 5.16 -4.37
N LEU A 357 -13.25 4.68 -5.10
CA LEU A 357 -11.87 5.20 -4.99
C LEU A 357 -11.77 6.64 -5.52
N GLN A 358 -12.36 6.92 -6.68
CA GLN A 358 -12.38 8.24 -7.30
C GLN A 358 -13.10 9.25 -6.40
N GLN A 359 -14.25 8.88 -5.83
CA GLN A 359 -14.97 9.69 -4.84
C GLN A 359 -14.14 9.96 -3.57
N LEU A 360 -13.29 9.00 -3.16
CA LEU A 360 -12.40 9.15 -2.01
C LEU A 360 -11.26 10.14 -2.30
N LEU A 361 -10.69 10.10 -3.51
CA LEU A 361 -9.68 11.05 -3.97
C LEU A 361 -10.28 12.46 -4.15
N GLU A 362 -11.40 12.56 -4.87
CA GLU A 362 -12.11 13.82 -5.17
C GLU A 362 -12.62 14.58 -3.95
N SER A 363 -12.63 13.96 -2.77
CA SER A 363 -12.86 14.65 -1.48
C SER A 363 -11.78 15.70 -1.14
N GLY A 364 -10.56 15.56 -1.69
CA GLY A 364 -9.39 16.35 -1.30
C GLY A 364 -8.80 15.98 0.06
N ASP A 365 -9.33 14.95 0.74
CA ASP A 365 -8.86 14.52 2.06
C ASP A 365 -7.63 13.60 2.02
N ILE A 366 -7.10 13.24 0.86
CA ILE A 366 -5.88 12.40 0.75
C ILE A 366 -4.68 13.32 0.48
N ASP A 367 -3.77 13.47 1.45
CA ASP A 367 -2.61 14.36 1.29
C ASP A 367 -1.52 13.70 0.43
N LEU A 368 -1.29 12.41 0.60
CA LEU A 368 -0.28 11.60 -0.10
C LEU A 368 -0.93 10.34 -0.68
N CYS A 369 -0.72 10.06 -1.97
CA CYS A 369 -1.19 8.85 -2.63
C CYS A 369 -0.05 8.07 -3.30
N PHE A 370 0.01 6.77 -3.04
CA PHE A 370 0.91 5.80 -3.67
C PHE A 370 0.15 4.83 -4.58
N ALA A 371 0.73 4.52 -5.72
CA ALA A 371 0.30 3.46 -6.63
C ALA A 371 1.50 2.72 -7.25
N ASN A 372 1.27 1.55 -7.84
CA ASN A 372 2.16 0.96 -8.85
C ASN A 372 1.64 1.16 -10.29
N GLU A 373 2.39 0.69 -11.28
CA GLU A 373 2.08 0.85 -12.70
C GLU A 373 0.78 0.13 -13.16
N ASP A 374 0.42 -1.01 -12.55
CA ASP A 374 -0.84 -1.71 -12.83
C ASP A 374 -2.04 -0.97 -12.24
N GLU A 375 -1.92 -0.49 -10.99
CA GLU A 375 -2.92 0.35 -10.32
C GLU A 375 -3.12 1.69 -11.04
N ALA A 376 -2.03 2.33 -11.49
CA ALA A 376 -2.07 3.52 -12.32
C ALA A 376 -2.80 3.27 -13.66
N THR A 377 -2.58 2.11 -14.28
CA THR A 377 -3.23 1.70 -15.52
C THR A 377 -4.74 1.51 -15.33
N GLU A 378 -5.18 0.83 -14.26
CA GLU A 378 -6.61 0.64 -13.96
C GLU A 378 -7.30 1.94 -13.51
N LEU A 379 -6.57 2.83 -12.81
CA LEU A 379 -7.05 4.16 -12.40
C LEU A 379 -7.33 5.06 -13.61
N LEU A 380 -6.61 4.87 -14.72
CA LEU A 380 -6.79 5.60 -15.98
C LEU A 380 -7.49 4.80 -17.09
N ARG A 381 -7.89 3.55 -16.84
CA ARG A 381 -8.61 2.71 -17.81
C ARG A 381 -9.80 3.43 -18.45
N GLY A 382 -9.84 3.46 -19.78
CA GLY A 382 -10.87 4.20 -20.54
C GLY A 382 -10.48 5.63 -20.92
N GLU A 383 -9.47 6.22 -20.28
CA GLU A 383 -8.83 7.45 -20.76
C GLU A 383 -7.97 7.18 -22.00
N GLY A 384 -7.77 8.20 -22.83
CA GLY A 384 -6.93 8.11 -24.04
C GLY A 384 -5.42 8.01 -23.76
N ASN A 385 -5.00 8.06 -22.49
CA ASN A 385 -3.63 7.94 -22.04
C ASN A 385 -3.60 7.26 -20.66
N ALA A 386 -2.93 6.12 -20.55
CA ALA A 386 -2.76 5.36 -19.30
C ALA A 386 -1.28 5.26 -18.86
N HIS A 387 -0.40 6.13 -19.38
CA HIS A 387 1.01 6.15 -18.97
C HIS A 387 1.17 6.62 -17.51
N PRO A 388 2.18 6.14 -16.76
CA PRO A 388 2.38 6.49 -15.35
C PRO A 388 2.48 7.99 -15.07
N GLU A 389 3.07 8.77 -15.98
CA GLU A 389 3.11 10.24 -15.92
C GLU A 389 1.71 10.84 -15.85
N ALA A 390 0.76 10.32 -16.64
CA ALA A 390 -0.63 10.77 -16.62
C ALA A 390 -1.35 10.38 -15.32
N ALA A 391 -0.93 9.30 -14.66
CA ALA A 391 -1.52 8.86 -13.39
C ALA A 391 -1.00 9.72 -12.21
N VAL A 392 0.29 10.09 -12.23
CA VAL A 392 0.84 11.11 -11.33
C VAL A 392 0.13 12.44 -11.53
N GLU A 393 -0.06 12.88 -12.77
CA GLU A 393 -0.83 14.10 -13.09
C GLU A 393 -2.29 14.02 -12.59
N TYR A 394 -2.99 12.90 -12.83
CA TYR A 394 -4.35 12.67 -12.35
C TYR A 394 -4.44 12.76 -10.82
N LEU A 395 -3.57 12.04 -10.10
CA LEU A 395 -3.54 12.03 -8.64
C LEU A 395 -3.19 13.43 -8.07
N SER A 396 -2.30 14.18 -8.73
CA SER A 396 -1.88 15.52 -8.27
C SER A 396 -2.99 16.59 -8.28
N LYS A 397 -4.12 16.34 -8.95
CA LYS A 397 -5.31 17.21 -8.91
C LYS A 397 -6.04 17.16 -7.57
N TYR A 398 -5.85 16.06 -6.83
CA TYR A 398 -6.61 15.72 -5.64
C TYR A 398 -5.73 15.51 -4.40
N CYS A 399 -4.49 15.05 -4.62
CA CYS A 399 -3.51 14.77 -3.58
C CYS A 399 -2.33 15.74 -3.66
N ARG A 400 -1.85 16.23 -2.51
CA ARG A 400 -0.69 17.15 -2.45
C ARG A 400 0.60 16.47 -2.91
N TRP A 401 0.77 15.19 -2.61
CA TRP A 401 1.84 14.34 -3.10
C TRP A 401 1.24 13.15 -3.86
N ALA A 402 1.66 12.96 -5.11
CA ALA A 402 1.31 11.81 -5.93
C ALA A 402 2.57 11.01 -6.28
N VAL A 403 2.55 9.69 -6.10
CA VAL A 403 3.70 8.82 -6.37
C VAL A 403 3.26 7.56 -7.09
N VAL A 404 3.89 7.24 -8.22
CA VAL A 404 3.72 5.98 -8.94
C VAL A 404 5.05 5.23 -9.01
N THR A 405 5.03 3.97 -8.57
CA THR A 405 6.17 3.05 -8.56
C THR A 405 6.14 2.14 -9.80
N LEU A 406 7.31 1.87 -10.37
CA LEU A 406 7.50 1.30 -11.71
C LEU A 406 8.41 0.06 -11.68
N GLY A 407 8.38 -0.69 -10.58
CA GLY A 407 9.25 -1.84 -10.33
C GLY A 407 10.74 -1.52 -10.52
N SER A 408 11.40 -2.24 -11.44
CA SER A 408 12.81 -2.04 -11.80
C SER A 408 13.10 -0.70 -12.50
N ASN A 409 12.09 0.00 -12.99
CA ASN A 409 12.25 1.32 -13.61
C ASN A 409 12.25 2.46 -12.55
N GLY A 410 11.94 2.16 -11.29
CA GLY A 410 12.01 3.12 -10.18
C GLY A 410 10.65 3.74 -9.84
N CYS A 411 10.56 5.08 -9.86
CA CYS A 411 9.33 5.81 -9.54
C CYS A 411 9.27 7.19 -10.21
N ILE A 412 8.05 7.72 -10.33
CA ILE A 412 7.76 9.12 -10.64
C ILE A 412 6.95 9.70 -9.47
N ALA A 413 7.25 10.92 -9.05
CA ALA A 413 6.49 11.64 -8.01
C ALA A 413 6.25 13.10 -8.39
N LYS A 414 5.15 13.67 -7.89
CA LYS A 414 4.77 15.08 -8.06
C LYS A 414 4.33 15.73 -6.74
N HIS A 415 4.72 16.98 -6.52
CA HIS A 415 4.28 17.85 -5.42
C HIS A 415 4.13 19.28 -5.92
N GLY A 416 2.89 19.74 -6.11
CA GLY A 416 2.62 20.98 -6.83
C GLY A 416 3.18 20.91 -8.25
N GLU A 417 4.00 21.89 -8.65
CA GLU A 417 4.67 21.89 -9.97
C GLU A 417 5.99 21.10 -10.00
N GLU A 418 6.51 20.62 -8.86
CA GLU A 418 7.72 19.80 -8.82
C GLU A 418 7.39 18.37 -9.28
N ILE A 419 8.06 17.88 -10.32
CA ILE A 419 7.98 16.49 -10.79
C ILE A 419 9.39 15.90 -10.79
N VAL A 420 9.56 14.72 -10.19
CA VAL A 420 10.82 13.98 -10.17
C VAL A 420 10.62 12.56 -10.68
N GLN A 421 11.62 12.02 -11.37
CA GLN A 421 11.71 10.62 -11.75
C GLN A 421 13.04 10.07 -11.21
N VAL A 422 12.96 9.01 -10.40
CA VAL A 422 14.14 8.41 -9.75
C VAL A 422 14.20 6.93 -10.12
N PRO A 423 15.29 6.46 -10.77
CA PRO A 423 15.43 5.06 -11.16
C PRO A 423 15.55 4.16 -9.92
N ALA A 424 15.28 2.86 -10.11
CA ALA A 424 15.47 1.87 -9.05
C ALA A 424 16.93 1.87 -8.54
N ILE A 425 17.11 1.61 -7.24
CA ILE A 425 18.42 1.71 -6.59
C ILE A 425 18.92 0.31 -6.25
N GLY A 426 19.90 -0.15 -7.03
CA GLY A 426 20.61 -1.41 -6.80
C GLY A 426 20.26 -2.49 -7.82
N GLU A 427 21.26 -3.30 -8.16
CA GLU A 427 21.16 -4.39 -9.13
C GLU A 427 20.72 -5.68 -8.40
N ALA A 428 19.42 -5.81 -8.16
CA ALA A 428 18.82 -6.99 -7.55
C ALA A 428 17.69 -7.53 -8.44
N LYS A 429 17.83 -8.76 -8.93
CA LYS A 429 16.65 -9.53 -9.34
C LYS A 429 15.83 -9.79 -8.07
N ALA A 430 14.52 -9.55 -8.11
CA ALA A 430 13.65 -9.83 -6.99
C ALA A 430 13.74 -11.31 -6.57
N VAL A 431 13.95 -11.52 -5.28
CA VAL A 431 13.86 -12.81 -4.59
C VAL A 431 12.38 -13.12 -4.31
N ASP A 432 11.64 -12.08 -3.96
CA ASP A 432 10.20 -11.96 -3.75
C ASP A 432 9.85 -10.45 -3.91
N ALA A 433 8.71 -10.09 -4.49
CA ALA A 433 8.26 -8.69 -4.62
C ALA A 433 7.40 -8.22 -3.43
N THR A 434 7.10 -9.10 -2.48
CA THR A 434 6.27 -8.80 -1.30
C THR A 434 6.88 -7.67 -0.45
N GLY A 435 6.05 -6.71 -0.05
CA GLY A 435 6.48 -5.55 0.72
C GLY A 435 7.18 -4.43 -0.06
N ALA A 436 7.50 -4.59 -1.35
CA ALA A 436 8.32 -3.61 -2.09
C ALA A 436 7.73 -2.18 -2.06
N GLY A 437 6.44 -2.03 -2.38
CA GLY A 437 5.72 -0.76 -2.28
C GLY A 437 5.53 -0.30 -0.84
N ASP A 438 5.24 -1.24 0.08
CA ASP A 438 5.02 -0.96 1.50
C ASP A 438 6.26 -0.33 2.15
N LEU A 439 7.45 -0.85 1.84
CA LEU A 439 8.74 -0.31 2.31
C LEU A 439 9.16 0.93 1.53
N PHE A 440 8.82 1.05 0.24
CA PHE A 440 9.00 2.31 -0.48
C PHE A 440 8.24 3.45 0.23
N ALA A 441 6.98 3.21 0.61
CA ALA A 441 6.17 4.16 1.37
C ALA A 441 6.80 4.49 2.72
N SER A 442 7.42 3.53 3.42
CA SER A 442 8.20 3.81 4.65
C SER A 442 9.33 4.81 4.40
N GLY A 443 10.15 4.56 3.39
CA GLY A 443 11.29 5.42 3.07
C GLY A 443 10.88 6.83 2.63
N PHE A 444 9.80 6.93 1.85
CA PHE A 444 9.24 8.21 1.40
C PHE A 444 8.63 9.02 2.56
N LEU A 445 7.85 8.37 3.44
CA LEU A 445 7.28 9.00 4.64
C LEU A 445 8.35 9.44 5.65
N TYR A 446 9.43 8.66 5.81
CA TYR A 446 10.60 9.10 6.56
C TYR A 446 11.21 10.37 5.96
N GLY A 447 11.37 10.43 4.63
CA GLY A 447 11.87 11.61 3.93
C GLY A 447 11.02 12.86 4.19
N LEU A 448 9.69 12.75 4.07
CA LEU A 448 8.76 13.84 4.40
C LEU A 448 8.87 14.28 5.86
N VAL A 449 8.96 13.34 6.81
CA VAL A 449 9.12 13.62 8.25
C VAL A 449 10.45 14.30 8.56
N LYS A 450 11.51 14.02 7.81
CA LYS A 450 12.82 14.68 7.93
C LYS A 450 12.90 16.01 7.14
N GLY A 451 11.90 16.35 6.33
CA GLY A 451 11.89 17.56 5.51
C GLY A 451 12.86 17.51 4.32
N LEU A 452 13.11 16.32 3.76
CA LEU A 452 13.94 16.14 2.56
C LEU A 452 13.21 16.64 1.30
N SER A 453 13.95 16.87 0.20
CA SER A 453 13.37 17.16 -1.11
C SER A 453 12.55 15.99 -1.68
N LEU A 454 11.70 16.25 -2.68
CA LEU A 454 10.88 15.20 -3.31
C LEU A 454 11.77 14.10 -3.92
N GLU A 455 12.86 14.49 -4.59
CA GLU A 455 13.84 13.56 -5.17
C GLU A 455 14.53 12.71 -4.08
N GLU A 456 14.86 13.29 -2.93
CA GLU A 456 15.43 12.54 -1.80
C GLU A 456 14.42 11.59 -1.15
N CYS A 457 13.14 12.00 -1.00
CA CYS A 457 12.07 11.11 -0.54
C CYS A 457 11.94 9.89 -1.45
N CYS A 458 11.96 10.10 -2.78
CA CYS A 458 12.00 9.03 -3.77
C CYS A 458 13.27 8.16 -3.66
N LYS A 459 14.46 8.75 -3.44
CA LYS A 459 15.71 7.99 -3.25
C LYS A 459 15.67 7.12 -1.98
N VAL A 460 15.16 7.62 -0.85
CA VAL A 460 15.02 6.79 0.37
C VAL A 460 13.97 5.69 0.15
N GLY A 461 12.84 6.01 -0.49
CA GLY A 461 11.83 5.02 -0.89
C GLY A 461 12.42 3.90 -1.74
N SER A 462 13.15 4.24 -2.82
CA SER A 462 13.82 3.26 -3.69
C SER A 462 14.88 2.42 -2.97
N CYS A 463 15.63 2.99 -2.01
CA CYS A 463 16.53 2.22 -1.15
C CYS A 463 15.77 1.22 -0.26
N SER A 464 14.57 1.58 0.20
CA SER A 464 13.76 0.77 1.13
C SER A 464 13.01 -0.35 0.39
N GLY A 465 12.35 -0.04 -0.73
CA GLY A 465 11.73 -1.05 -1.59
C GLY A 465 12.77 -2.03 -2.15
N GLY A 466 13.97 -1.56 -2.48
CA GLY A 466 15.09 -2.40 -2.91
C GLY A 466 15.68 -3.32 -1.83
N SER A 467 15.38 -3.10 -0.54
CA SER A 467 15.93 -3.91 0.55
C SER A 467 15.08 -5.15 0.87
N VAL A 468 13.74 -5.01 0.89
CA VAL A 468 12.83 -6.13 1.19
C VAL A 468 12.85 -7.20 0.11
N ILE A 469 12.95 -6.82 -1.17
CA ILE A 469 12.89 -7.75 -2.32
C ILE A 469 14.07 -8.72 -2.45
N ARG A 470 14.94 -8.77 -1.43
CA ARG A 470 16.16 -9.56 -1.35
C ARG A 470 15.98 -10.82 -0.49
N SER A 471 14.79 -11.03 0.08
CA SER A 471 14.44 -12.18 0.92
C SER A 471 12.96 -12.52 0.76
N LEU A 472 12.57 -13.74 1.14
CA LEU A 472 11.18 -14.20 1.06
C LEU A 472 10.34 -13.62 2.23
N GLY A 473 9.28 -12.88 1.91
CA GLY A 473 8.33 -12.26 2.85
C GLY A 473 8.46 -10.74 3.02
N GLY A 474 7.40 -10.10 3.52
CA GLY A 474 7.31 -8.65 3.77
C GLY A 474 8.10 -8.14 4.99
N GLU A 475 9.17 -8.82 5.37
CA GLU A 475 10.04 -8.48 6.50
C GLU A 475 11.50 -8.33 6.03
N VAL A 476 12.11 -7.20 6.40
CA VAL A 476 13.48 -6.87 6.02
C VAL A 476 14.43 -7.46 7.06
N THR A 477 15.33 -8.34 6.62
CA THR A 477 16.35 -8.96 7.48
C THR A 477 17.42 -7.95 7.91
N PRO A 478 18.20 -8.21 8.98
CA PRO A 478 19.30 -7.34 9.40
C PRO A 478 20.30 -7.01 8.28
N GLU A 479 20.61 -7.99 7.43
CA GLU A 479 21.54 -7.85 6.30
C GLU A 479 20.97 -6.91 5.23
N ASN A 480 19.66 -6.98 4.99
CA ASN A 480 18.96 -6.11 4.05
C ASN A 480 18.80 -4.68 4.59
N TRP A 481 18.63 -4.48 5.90
CA TRP A 481 18.75 -3.15 6.52
C TRP A 481 20.15 -2.56 6.33
N GLN A 482 21.21 -3.34 6.58
CA GLN A 482 22.59 -2.88 6.32
C GLN A 482 22.83 -2.56 4.84
N TRP A 483 22.23 -3.34 3.93
CA TRP A 483 22.25 -3.03 2.49
C TRP A 483 21.53 -1.72 2.16
N MET A 484 20.39 -1.42 2.81
CA MET A 484 19.63 -0.18 2.64
C MET A 484 20.46 1.03 3.07
N TYR A 485 21.03 1.01 4.28
CA TYR A 485 21.87 2.11 4.79
C TYR A 485 23.08 2.34 3.88
N LYS A 486 23.68 1.26 3.36
CA LYS A 486 24.79 1.34 2.39
C LYS A 486 24.37 2.00 1.07
N GLN A 487 23.16 1.76 0.56
CA GLN A 487 22.67 2.48 -0.63
C GLN A 487 22.32 3.94 -0.32
N MET A 488 21.74 4.23 0.85
CA MET A 488 21.46 5.60 1.31
C MET A 488 22.74 6.44 1.35
N GLN A 489 23.80 5.95 2.02
CA GLN A 489 25.11 6.60 2.05
C GLN A 489 25.68 6.84 0.63
N ARG A 490 25.61 5.84 -0.25
CA ARG A 490 26.06 5.94 -1.66
C ARG A 490 25.29 6.97 -2.48
N LYS A 491 24.10 7.38 -2.05
CA LYS A 491 23.26 8.41 -2.69
C LYS A 491 23.35 9.77 -1.97
N GLY A 492 24.23 9.91 -0.97
CA GLY A 492 24.40 11.14 -0.18
C GLY A 492 23.31 11.38 0.88
N LEU A 493 22.43 10.40 1.11
CA LEU A 493 21.30 10.53 2.02
C LEU A 493 21.73 10.37 3.49
N SER A 494 21.09 11.12 4.39
CA SER A 494 21.30 11.00 5.83
C SER A 494 20.75 9.67 6.38
N LEU A 495 21.55 8.99 7.19
CA LEU A 495 21.11 7.78 7.89
C LEU A 495 20.16 8.12 9.05
N PRO A 496 19.23 7.21 9.40
CA PRO A 496 18.39 7.37 10.58
C PRO A 496 19.18 7.22 11.89
N ASP A 497 18.79 8.02 12.91
CA ASP A 497 19.25 7.89 14.30
C ASP A 497 18.49 6.74 14.98
N ILE A 498 18.89 5.50 14.66
CA ILE A 498 18.34 4.30 15.29
C ILE A 498 19.09 4.06 16.59
N ARG A 499 18.40 4.26 17.71
CA ARG A 499 18.89 3.93 19.04
C ARG A 499 18.70 2.43 19.30
N ASN A 500 19.79 1.69 19.17
CA ASN A 500 19.91 0.31 19.67
C ASN A 500 19.87 0.28 21.21
#